data_AF-A0A7G9Z3B9-F1
#
_entry.id   AF-A0A7G9Z3B9-F1
#
_cell.length_a   1.000
_cell.length_b   1.000
_cell.length_c   1.000
_cell.angle_alpha   90.00
_cell.angle_beta   90.00
_cell.angle_gamma   90.00
#
_symmetry.space_group_name_H-M   'P 1'
#
loop_
_entity.id
_entity.type
_entity.pdbx_description
1 polymer ?
#
loop_
_entity_poly.entity_id
_entity_poly.type
_entity_poly.pdbx_seq_one_letter_code
_entity_poly.pdbx_strand_id
1 'polypeptide(L)'
;MWYIGIDVHKKMCNACIKDLEGNIQKELEFPNKSTGTDKLLEAIEGREAKAVIESTGNMWLRLYLGLEEAGVDVVLANPKKTKAIAEAKLKNDKVDARTLADLLRAKLIAHCYVPLESVRELRSLVRHMITLTRDMTRVKNRIHAILDKYELEFTGTDLFGKAGMMWLRGITSKLTELDQFIFDAELRHVETLKGLIKEVEARIAKESAESEDVKLLMGIPGVNYYTALLLTSKIGDFSRFSSANKLVSWLGLAPRVHQSVNTIYNGRITKEGSPRVRWALVQAARSAVQWDDHYRTKY
;
A
#
# COMPACT_ATOMS: atom_id res chain seq x y z
N MET A 1 -9.67 -1.86 33.74
CA MET A 1 -9.28 -1.70 32.32
C MET A 1 -10.53 -1.52 31.46
N TRP A 2 -10.50 -0.55 30.53
CA TRP A 2 -11.55 -0.31 29.54
C TRP A 2 -11.13 -0.75 28.14
N TYR A 3 -12.11 -1.21 27.35
CA TYR A 3 -11.91 -1.67 25.97
C TYR A 3 -12.67 -0.76 25.01
N ILE A 4 -11.94 -0.16 24.08
CA ILE A 4 -12.47 0.87 23.19
C ILE A 4 -12.45 0.35 21.77
N GLY A 5 -13.61 0.22 21.14
CA GLY A 5 -13.71 -0.02 19.71
C GLY A 5 -13.98 1.28 18.99
N ILE A 6 -13.17 1.59 17.97
CA ILE A 6 -13.26 2.85 17.23
C ILE A 6 -13.47 2.56 15.74
N ASP A 7 -14.62 2.99 15.25
CA ASP A 7 -14.93 3.02 13.82
C ASP A 7 -14.57 4.40 13.25
N VAL A 8 -13.58 4.43 12.35
CA VAL A 8 -12.94 5.67 11.87
C VAL A 8 -13.45 6.02 10.48
N HIS A 9 -14.10 7.18 10.37
CA HIS A 9 -14.46 7.80 9.09
C HIS A 9 -13.64 9.07 8.83
N LYS A 10 -13.77 9.60 7.62
CA LYS A 10 -12.97 10.76 7.15
C LYS A 10 -13.18 12.01 7.99
N LYS A 11 -14.41 12.25 8.46
CA LYS A 11 -14.80 13.47 9.20
C LYS A 11 -15.10 13.21 10.66
N MET A 12 -15.81 12.12 10.94
CA MET A 12 -16.26 11.74 12.28
C MET A 12 -15.82 10.31 12.59
N CYS A 13 -15.63 9.99 13.86
CA CYS A 13 -15.36 8.66 14.36
C CYS A 13 -16.42 8.31 15.42
N ASN A 14 -16.76 7.04 15.50
CA ASN A 14 -17.62 6.51 16.55
C ASN A 14 -16.79 5.62 17.47
N ALA A 15 -16.85 5.86 18.78
CA ALA A 15 -16.24 4.99 19.77
C ALA A 15 -17.30 4.38 20.70
N CYS A 16 -17.06 3.12 21.05
CA CYS A 16 -17.78 2.42 22.10
C CYS A 16 -16.77 1.99 23.16
N ILE A 17 -17.00 2.38 24.41
CA ILE A 17 -16.17 2.03 25.57
C ILE A 17 -16.92 1.00 26.39
N LYS A 18 -16.28 -0.15 26.61
CA LYS A 18 -16.82 -1.25 27.43
C LYS A 18 -15.89 -1.60 28.60
N ASP A 19 -16.48 -2.12 29.66
CA ASP A 19 -15.74 -2.79 30.74
C ASP A 19 -15.35 -4.23 30.36
N LEU A 20 -14.82 -4.99 31.33
CA LEU A 20 -14.39 -6.37 31.12
C LEU A 20 -15.57 -7.33 30.95
N GLU A 21 -16.68 -7.02 31.59
CA GLU A 21 -17.95 -7.75 31.56
C GLU A 21 -18.67 -7.55 30.22
N GLY A 22 -18.35 -6.48 29.50
CA GLY A 22 -18.92 -6.12 28.20
C GLY A 22 -20.07 -5.11 28.30
N ASN A 23 -20.30 -4.51 29.46
CA ASN A 23 -21.27 -3.44 29.62
C ASN A 23 -20.73 -2.17 28.96
N ILE A 24 -21.63 -1.46 28.28
CA ILE A 24 -21.31 -0.18 27.66
C ILE A 24 -21.20 0.86 28.77
N GLN A 25 -20.03 1.45 28.90
CA GLN A 25 -19.76 2.54 29.83
C GLN A 25 -20.07 3.89 29.17
N LYS A 26 -19.61 4.07 27.92
CA LYS A 26 -19.83 5.28 27.13
C LYS A 26 -19.86 4.97 25.63
N GLU A 27 -20.64 5.76 24.90
CA GLU A 27 -20.56 5.85 23.45
C GLU A 27 -20.46 7.31 23.06
N LEU A 28 -19.63 7.61 22.08
CA LEU A 28 -19.41 8.99 21.64
C LEU A 28 -19.03 9.05 20.17
N GLU A 29 -19.51 10.12 19.54
CA GLU A 29 -19.09 10.54 18.22
C GLU A 29 -18.16 11.74 18.36
N PHE A 30 -17.04 11.73 17.65
CA PHE A 30 -16.06 12.81 17.70
C PHE A 30 -15.41 13.08 16.33
N PRO A 31 -14.94 14.32 16.07
CA PRO A 31 -14.28 14.63 14.81
C PRO A 31 -12.97 13.84 14.64
N ASN A 32 -12.64 13.42 13.41
CA ASN A 32 -11.32 12.82 13.10
C ASN A 32 -10.22 13.89 13.01
N LYS A 33 -9.96 14.55 14.16
CA LYS A 33 -9.00 15.63 14.38
C LYS A 33 -8.38 15.46 15.77
N SER A 34 -7.33 16.23 16.07
CA SER A 34 -6.72 16.28 17.41
C SER A 34 -7.77 16.53 18.49
N THR A 35 -8.63 17.53 18.29
CA THR A 35 -9.73 17.86 19.21
C THR A 35 -10.71 16.72 19.49
N GLY A 36 -10.86 15.77 18.56
CA GLY A 36 -11.67 14.58 18.80
C GLY A 36 -10.93 13.48 19.55
N THR A 37 -9.61 13.43 19.40
CA THR A 37 -8.75 12.54 20.21
C THR A 37 -8.80 12.99 21.67
N ASP A 38 -8.69 14.31 21.92
CA ASP A 38 -8.81 14.89 23.26
C ASP A 38 -10.14 14.55 23.92
N LYS A 39 -11.26 14.69 23.18
CA LYS A 39 -12.59 14.27 23.66
C LYS A 39 -12.67 12.79 24.03
N LEU A 40 -12.01 11.92 23.27
CA LEU A 40 -11.96 10.50 23.59
C LEU A 40 -11.13 10.24 24.85
N LEU A 41 -9.99 10.92 25.01
CA LEU A 41 -9.15 10.82 26.20
C LEU A 41 -9.86 11.34 27.46
N GLU A 42 -10.58 12.45 27.36
CA GLU A 42 -11.47 12.95 28.43
C GLU A 42 -12.53 11.91 28.81
N ALA A 43 -13.11 11.23 27.82
CA ALA A 43 -14.10 10.19 28.06
C ALA A 43 -13.52 8.96 28.79
N ILE A 44 -12.21 8.70 28.67
CA ILE A 44 -11.49 7.61 29.37
C ILE A 44 -11.28 7.93 30.87
N GLU A 45 -11.37 9.20 31.28
CA GLU A 45 -11.26 9.64 32.68
C GLU A 45 -9.98 9.15 33.37
N GLY A 46 -8.87 9.07 32.64
CA GLY A 46 -7.57 8.62 33.17
C GLY A 46 -7.52 7.13 33.56
N ARG A 47 -8.53 6.34 33.21
CA ARG A 47 -8.53 4.90 33.44
C ARG A 47 -7.61 4.18 32.45
N GLU A 48 -7.04 3.08 32.91
CA GLU A 48 -6.31 2.17 32.02
C GLU A 48 -7.23 1.67 30.90
N ALA A 49 -6.83 1.89 29.65
CA ALA A 49 -7.63 1.57 28.48
C ALA A 49 -6.80 0.92 27.37
N LYS A 50 -7.47 0.03 26.63
CA LYS A 50 -6.98 -0.57 25.40
C LYS A 50 -7.94 -0.21 24.27
N ALA A 51 -7.41 0.28 23.15
CA ALA A 51 -8.20 0.71 22.01
C ALA A 51 -7.95 -0.16 20.78
N VAL A 52 -8.94 -0.29 19.91
CA VAL A 52 -8.80 -0.87 18.58
C VAL A 52 -9.35 0.06 17.52
N ILE A 53 -8.59 0.23 16.45
CA ILE A 53 -8.94 1.05 15.29
C ILE A 53 -8.89 0.18 14.03
N GLU A 54 -9.84 0.34 13.13
CA GLU A 54 -9.82 -0.34 11.84
C GLU A 54 -8.83 0.33 10.84
N SER A 55 -8.03 -0.48 10.13
CA SER A 55 -7.07 0.01 9.13
C SER A 55 -7.73 0.36 7.80
N THR A 56 -8.40 1.52 7.72
CA THR A 56 -8.97 2.06 6.47
C THR A 56 -8.25 3.31 6.00
N GLY A 57 -7.60 3.22 4.83
CA GLY A 57 -6.83 4.32 4.23
C GLY A 57 -5.73 4.85 5.18
N ASN A 58 -5.62 6.17 5.26
CA ASN A 58 -4.72 6.87 6.20
C ASN A 58 -5.48 7.50 7.38
N MET A 59 -6.79 7.29 7.49
CA MET A 59 -7.66 8.01 8.43
C MET A 59 -7.39 7.65 9.89
N TRP A 60 -6.90 6.44 10.13
CA TRP A 60 -6.58 5.91 11.46
C TRP A 60 -5.29 6.48 12.04
N LEU A 61 -4.34 6.94 11.22
CA LEU A 61 -2.96 7.17 11.65
C LEU A 61 -2.85 8.25 12.72
N ARG A 62 -3.53 9.39 12.52
CA ARG A 62 -3.51 10.49 13.49
C ARG A 62 -4.07 10.05 14.84
N LEU A 63 -5.25 9.41 14.82
CA LEU A 63 -5.93 8.97 16.03
C LEU A 63 -5.11 7.89 16.76
N TYR A 64 -4.53 6.95 16.01
CA TYR A 64 -3.63 5.94 16.55
C TYR A 64 -2.46 6.58 17.30
N LEU A 65 -1.76 7.52 16.66
CA LEU A 65 -0.58 8.17 17.27
C LEU A 65 -0.96 9.03 18.48
N GLY A 66 -2.04 9.81 18.40
CA GLY A 66 -2.46 10.64 19.52
C GLY A 66 -2.90 9.83 20.74
N LEU A 67 -3.52 8.66 20.53
CA LEU A 67 -3.85 7.75 21.64
C LEU A 67 -2.61 7.05 22.20
N GLU A 68 -1.68 6.63 21.34
CA GLU A 68 -0.41 6.02 21.75
C GLU A 68 0.47 7.00 22.56
N GLU A 69 0.55 8.27 22.13
CA GLU A 69 1.26 9.35 22.83
C GLU A 69 0.64 9.65 24.20
N ALA A 70 -0.68 9.53 24.33
CA ALA A 70 -1.40 9.66 25.59
C ALA A 70 -1.32 8.40 26.49
N GLY A 71 -0.56 7.37 26.08
CA GLY A 71 -0.33 6.16 26.88
C GLY A 71 -1.42 5.08 26.77
N VAL A 72 -2.32 5.17 25.79
CA VAL A 72 -3.34 4.14 25.53
C VAL A 72 -2.70 2.99 24.73
N ASP A 73 -2.98 1.74 25.10
CA ASP A 73 -2.57 0.57 24.32
C ASP A 73 -3.48 0.43 23.09
N VAL A 74 -2.97 0.86 21.92
CA VAL A 74 -3.74 0.89 20.67
C VAL A 74 -3.39 -0.28 19.77
N VAL A 75 -4.42 -0.96 19.29
CA VAL A 75 -4.31 -2.03 18.30
C VAL A 75 -4.89 -1.57 16.97
N LEU A 76 -4.13 -1.75 15.89
CA LEU A 76 -4.67 -1.59 14.53
C LEU A 76 -5.23 -2.94 14.05
N ALA A 77 -6.52 -2.98 13.68
CA ALA A 77 -7.19 -4.17 13.19
C ALA A 77 -7.06 -4.33 11.66
N ASN A 78 -7.01 -5.58 11.18
CA ASN A 78 -7.14 -5.92 9.77
C ASN A 78 -8.63 -6.02 9.39
N PRO A 79 -9.19 -5.09 8.59
CA PRO A 79 -10.60 -5.05 8.25
C PRO A 79 -11.19 -6.41 7.86
N LYS A 80 -10.56 -7.06 6.87
CA LYS A 80 -11.06 -8.28 6.24
C LYS A 80 -11.01 -9.47 7.19
N LYS A 81 -9.89 -9.64 7.91
CA LYS A 81 -9.73 -10.76 8.84
C LYS A 81 -10.59 -10.57 10.09
N THR A 82 -10.65 -9.34 10.63
CA THR A 82 -11.49 -9.02 11.78
C THR A 82 -12.97 -9.23 11.45
N LYS A 83 -13.43 -8.84 10.25
CA LYS A 83 -14.79 -9.14 9.77
C LYS A 83 -15.08 -10.64 9.71
N ALA A 84 -14.18 -11.43 9.13
CA ALA A 84 -14.36 -12.88 9.09
C ALA A 84 -14.42 -13.53 10.49
N ILE A 85 -13.66 -13.00 11.46
CA ILE A 85 -13.74 -13.45 12.85
C ILE A 85 -15.07 -13.04 13.49
N ALA A 86 -15.52 -11.80 13.25
CA ALA A 86 -16.80 -11.29 13.75
C ALA A 86 -17.99 -12.11 13.23
N GLU A 87 -18.02 -12.40 11.92
CA GLU A 87 -19.03 -13.23 11.28
C GLU A 87 -19.05 -14.64 11.90
N ALA A 88 -17.88 -15.25 12.09
CA ALA A 88 -17.77 -16.62 12.61
C ALA A 88 -18.08 -16.74 14.11
N LYS A 89 -17.73 -15.73 14.92
CA LYS A 89 -17.79 -15.81 16.40
C LYS A 89 -18.97 -15.05 17.01
N LEU A 90 -19.37 -13.94 16.39
CA LEU A 90 -20.42 -13.05 16.90
C LEU A 90 -21.66 -13.03 15.99
N LYS A 91 -21.63 -13.74 14.85
CA LYS A 91 -22.71 -13.74 13.82
C LYS A 91 -23.07 -12.32 13.37
N ASN A 92 -22.09 -11.42 13.35
CA ASN A 92 -22.27 -10.04 12.92
C ASN A 92 -21.55 -9.78 11.59
N ASP A 93 -22.32 -9.41 10.57
CA ASP A 93 -21.81 -9.12 9.22
C ASP A 93 -21.17 -7.73 9.10
N LYS A 94 -21.39 -6.86 10.09
CA LYS A 94 -20.83 -5.51 10.17
C LYS A 94 -19.93 -5.39 11.39
N VAL A 95 -18.74 -4.83 11.18
CA VAL A 95 -17.80 -4.51 12.27
C VAL A 95 -17.99 -3.04 12.59
N ASP A 96 -18.76 -2.76 13.63
CA ASP A 96 -18.95 -1.41 14.17
C ASP A 96 -18.11 -1.22 15.46
N ALA A 97 -18.15 -0.01 16.02
CA ALA A 97 -17.42 0.34 17.25
C ALA A 97 -17.72 -0.63 18.41
N ARG A 98 -18.97 -1.08 18.57
CA ARG A 98 -19.37 -2.04 19.62
C ARG A 98 -18.71 -3.41 19.41
N THR A 99 -18.82 -3.92 18.18
CA THR A 99 -18.25 -5.22 17.79
C THR A 99 -16.73 -5.20 17.92
N LEU A 100 -16.09 -4.10 17.54
CA LEU A 100 -14.65 -3.90 17.72
C LEU A 100 -14.24 -3.95 19.20
N ALA A 101 -14.99 -3.29 20.09
CA ALA A 101 -14.72 -3.33 21.53
C ALA A 101 -14.84 -4.75 22.09
N ASP A 102 -15.87 -5.50 21.67
CA ASP A 102 -16.05 -6.90 22.08
C ASP A 102 -14.94 -7.82 21.57
N LEU A 103 -14.54 -7.68 20.30
CA LEU A 103 -13.45 -8.47 19.74
C LEU A 103 -12.11 -8.16 20.41
N LEU A 104 -11.87 -6.89 20.76
CA LEU A 104 -10.67 -6.49 21.50
C LEU A 104 -10.64 -7.12 22.90
N ARG A 105 -11.75 -7.02 23.63
CA ARG A 105 -11.94 -7.61 24.95
C ARG A 105 -11.77 -9.13 24.95
N ALA A 106 -12.30 -9.79 23.91
CA ALA A 106 -12.18 -11.24 23.72
C ALA A 106 -10.81 -11.68 23.18
N LYS A 107 -9.88 -10.74 22.90
CA LYS A 107 -8.57 -11.02 22.26
C LYS A 107 -8.71 -11.72 20.90
N LEU A 108 -9.75 -11.36 20.15
CA LEU A 108 -10.10 -11.92 18.83
C LEU A 108 -9.77 -10.96 17.67
N ILE A 109 -9.03 -9.87 17.93
CA ILE A 109 -8.63 -8.93 16.88
C ILE A 109 -7.51 -9.52 16.01
N ALA A 110 -7.69 -9.45 14.70
CA ALA A 110 -6.60 -9.71 13.76
C ALA A 110 -5.71 -8.46 13.65
N HIS A 111 -4.53 -8.51 14.28
CA HIS A 111 -3.61 -7.37 14.34
C HIS A 111 -2.98 -7.03 12.97
N CYS A 112 -2.88 -5.73 12.69
CA CYS A 112 -2.06 -5.15 11.64
C CYS A 112 -0.76 -4.60 12.25
N TYR A 113 0.34 -4.79 11.54
CA TYR A 113 1.59 -4.12 11.91
C TYR A 113 1.55 -2.65 11.57
N VAL A 114 1.82 -1.83 12.58
CA VAL A 114 2.05 -0.40 12.46
C VAL A 114 3.56 -0.17 12.33
N PRO A 115 4.06 0.25 11.17
CA PRO A 115 5.48 0.54 11.00
C PRO A 115 5.86 1.83 11.72
N LEU A 116 7.13 1.92 12.08
CA LEU A 116 7.78 3.16 12.52
C LEU A 116 7.56 4.29 11.50
N GLU A 117 7.61 5.52 11.98
CA GLU A 117 7.39 6.71 11.16
C GLU A 117 8.30 6.76 9.93
N SER A 118 9.61 6.59 10.11
CA SER A 118 10.59 6.53 9.02
C SER A 118 10.21 5.50 7.94
N VAL A 119 9.76 4.32 8.34
CA VAL A 119 9.30 3.27 7.41
C VAL A 119 7.99 3.68 6.70
N ARG A 120 7.07 4.38 7.38
CA ARG A 120 5.83 4.88 6.77
C ARG A 120 6.09 6.00 5.75
N GLU A 121 7.06 6.87 6.01
CA GLU A 121 7.49 7.92 5.08
C GLU A 121 8.10 7.31 3.81
N LEU A 122 9.03 6.36 3.97
CA LEU A 122 9.61 5.62 2.83
C LEU A 122 8.54 4.90 2.00
N ARG A 123 7.56 4.27 2.65
CA ARG A 123 6.41 3.66 1.95
C ARG A 123 5.64 4.68 1.13
N SER A 124 5.49 5.91 1.62
CA SER A 124 4.74 6.97 0.95
C SER A 124 5.50 7.47 -0.27
N LEU A 125 6.81 7.67 -0.14
CA LEU A 125 7.71 8.03 -1.25
C LEU A 125 7.64 7.00 -2.38
N VAL A 126 7.84 5.71 -2.07
CA VAL A 126 7.82 4.65 -3.09
C VAL A 126 6.42 4.50 -3.72
N ARG A 127 5.34 4.68 -2.95
CA ARG A 127 3.98 4.69 -3.51
C ARG A 127 3.74 5.87 -4.43
N HIS A 128 4.32 7.02 -4.13
CA HIS A 128 4.21 8.21 -4.98
C HIS A 128 4.88 7.96 -6.33
N MET A 129 6.09 7.40 -6.35
CA MET A 129 6.76 6.95 -7.58
C MET A 129 5.87 6.05 -8.44
N ILE A 130 5.24 5.03 -7.83
CA ILE A 130 4.31 4.13 -8.54
C ILE A 130 3.15 4.88 -9.17
N THR A 131 2.60 5.87 -8.46
CA THR A 131 1.51 6.69 -8.97
C THR A 131 1.96 7.48 -10.19
N LEU A 132 3.10 8.18 -10.11
CA LEU A 132 3.66 8.94 -11.23
C LEU A 132 3.93 8.06 -12.45
N THR A 133 4.52 6.87 -12.28
CA THR A 133 4.77 5.95 -13.39
C THR A 133 3.47 5.44 -14.05
N ARG A 134 2.41 5.23 -13.26
CA ARG A 134 1.09 4.87 -13.79
C ARG A 134 0.45 6.02 -14.54
N ASP A 135 0.57 7.23 -14.03
CA ASP A 135 0.06 8.43 -14.70
C ASP A 135 0.79 8.68 -16.01
N MET A 136 2.12 8.51 -16.02
CA MET A 136 2.93 8.53 -17.24
C MET A 136 2.41 7.54 -18.27
N THR A 137 2.14 6.29 -17.86
CA THR A 137 1.60 5.26 -18.77
C THR A 137 0.25 5.69 -19.35
N ARG A 138 -0.64 6.28 -18.54
CA ARG A 138 -1.94 6.77 -19.02
C ARG A 138 -1.81 7.90 -20.03
N VAL A 139 -0.90 8.84 -19.78
CA VAL A 139 -0.61 9.95 -20.69
C VAL A 139 -0.05 9.43 -22.02
N LYS A 140 0.96 8.54 -21.95
CA LYS A 140 1.54 7.90 -23.14
C LYS A 140 0.49 7.18 -23.97
N ASN A 141 -0.43 6.45 -23.34
CA ASN A 141 -1.51 5.76 -24.04
C ASN A 141 -2.49 6.72 -24.74
N ARG A 142 -2.74 7.91 -24.17
CA ARG A 142 -3.56 8.93 -24.84
C ARG A 142 -2.86 9.51 -26.06
N ILE A 143 -1.54 9.71 -25.99
CA ILE A 143 -0.72 10.09 -27.15
C ILE A 143 -0.79 9.02 -28.24
N HIS A 144 -0.59 7.74 -27.87
CA HIS A 144 -0.72 6.62 -28.82
C HIS A 144 -2.09 6.60 -29.49
N ALA A 145 -3.18 6.78 -28.74
CA ALA A 145 -4.53 6.81 -29.32
C ALA A 145 -4.71 7.94 -30.36
N ILE A 146 -4.07 9.09 -30.17
CA ILE A 146 -4.06 10.17 -31.18
C ILE A 146 -3.24 9.73 -32.39
N LEU A 147 -2.04 9.17 -32.19
CA LEU A 147 -1.22 8.70 -33.30
C LEU A 147 -1.93 7.63 -34.14
N ASP A 148 -2.58 6.66 -33.50
CA ASP A 148 -3.34 5.59 -34.15
C ASP A 148 -4.50 6.16 -34.99
N LYS A 149 -5.20 7.20 -34.50
CA LYS A 149 -6.29 7.87 -35.22
C LYS A 149 -5.84 8.45 -36.57
N TYR A 150 -4.58 8.88 -36.68
CA TYR A 150 -4.01 9.50 -37.87
C TYR A 150 -3.02 8.59 -38.62
N GLU A 151 -2.95 7.31 -38.24
CA GLU A 151 -2.03 6.32 -38.81
C GLU A 151 -0.56 6.79 -38.79
N LEU A 152 -0.17 7.49 -37.72
CA LEU A 152 1.17 8.05 -37.55
C LEU A 152 2.06 7.08 -36.77
N GLU A 153 3.05 6.52 -37.46
CA GLU A 153 4.00 5.59 -36.86
C GLU A 153 5.40 6.19 -36.71
N PHE A 154 6.01 5.97 -35.55
CA PHE A 154 7.40 6.32 -35.29
C PHE A 154 8.27 5.06 -35.46
N THR A 155 9.26 5.14 -36.34
CA THR A 155 10.13 4.00 -36.70
C THR A 155 11.35 3.83 -35.79
N GLY A 156 11.49 4.64 -34.74
CA GLY A 156 12.59 4.54 -33.78
C GLY A 156 12.28 3.64 -32.58
N THR A 157 13.25 3.51 -31.68
CA THR A 157 13.20 2.56 -30.55
C THR A 157 12.41 3.05 -29.33
N ASP A 158 12.42 4.36 -29.05
CA ASP A 158 11.67 4.97 -27.95
C ASP A 158 10.95 6.24 -28.41
N LEU A 159 9.63 6.13 -28.59
CA LEU A 159 8.74 7.23 -28.95
C LEU A 159 8.81 8.40 -27.95
N PHE A 160 9.06 8.11 -26.68
CA PHE A 160 9.17 9.13 -25.64
C PHE A 160 10.63 9.42 -25.28
N GLY A 161 11.59 8.94 -26.05
CA GLY A 161 13.01 9.27 -25.95
C GLY A 161 13.31 10.61 -26.60
N LYS A 162 14.60 11.01 -26.68
CA LYS A 162 14.99 12.29 -27.29
C LYS A 162 14.51 12.41 -28.75
N ALA A 163 14.82 11.41 -29.58
CA ALA A 163 14.46 11.40 -31.00
C ALA A 163 12.94 11.32 -31.21
N GLY A 164 12.25 10.46 -30.46
CA GLY A 164 10.79 10.33 -30.53
C GLY A 164 10.07 11.61 -30.10
N MET A 165 10.52 12.29 -29.04
CA MET A 165 9.96 13.59 -28.64
C MET A 165 10.18 14.67 -29.71
N MET A 166 11.32 14.68 -30.40
CA MET A 166 11.53 15.58 -31.54
C MET A 166 10.55 15.29 -32.67
N TRP A 167 10.33 14.01 -32.98
CA TRP A 167 9.36 13.57 -33.98
C TRP A 167 7.93 13.97 -33.59
N LEU A 168 7.51 13.70 -32.34
CA LEU A 168 6.18 14.06 -31.81
C LEU A 168 5.92 15.57 -31.94
N ARG A 169 6.92 16.42 -31.69
CA ARG A 169 6.79 17.88 -31.88
C ARG A 169 6.75 18.31 -33.34
N GLY A 170 7.15 17.44 -34.28
CA GLY A 170 7.19 17.72 -35.71
C GLY A 170 5.95 17.30 -36.49
N ILE A 171 5.04 16.52 -35.89
CA ILE A 171 3.84 16.01 -36.59
C ILE A 171 2.65 16.97 -36.57
N THR A 172 2.85 18.21 -36.11
CA THR A 172 1.77 19.15 -35.79
C THR A 172 0.92 19.57 -36.99
N SER A 173 1.49 19.57 -38.20
CA SER A 173 0.76 19.89 -39.43
C SER A 173 -0.18 18.78 -39.92
N LYS A 174 -0.16 17.59 -39.29
CA LYS A 174 -0.98 16.44 -39.68
C LYS A 174 -2.26 16.28 -38.87
N LEU A 175 -2.42 17.05 -37.80
CA LEU A 175 -3.53 16.96 -36.87
C LEU A 175 -4.57 18.06 -37.15
N THR A 176 -5.84 17.80 -36.83
CA THR A 176 -6.84 18.88 -36.74
C THR A 176 -6.49 19.84 -35.60
N GLU A 177 -6.99 21.08 -35.66
CA GLU A 177 -6.71 22.11 -34.64
C GLU A 177 -7.04 21.64 -33.21
N LEU A 178 -8.17 20.96 -33.01
CA LEU A 178 -8.59 20.47 -31.70
C LEU A 178 -7.70 19.31 -31.20
N ASP A 179 -7.37 18.35 -32.07
CA ASP A 179 -6.48 17.25 -31.68
C ASP A 179 -5.05 17.74 -31.43
N GLN A 180 -4.58 18.74 -32.18
CA GLN A 180 -3.30 19.40 -31.96
C GLN A 180 -3.24 20.02 -30.56
N PHE A 181 -4.29 20.75 -30.15
CA PHE A 181 -4.37 21.34 -28.82
C PHE A 181 -4.30 20.28 -27.70
N ILE A 182 -5.05 19.19 -27.84
CA ILE A 182 -5.06 18.07 -26.88
C ILE A 182 -3.67 17.42 -26.86
N PHE A 183 -3.10 17.12 -28.03
CA PHE A 183 -1.82 16.46 -28.18
C PHE A 183 -0.68 17.26 -27.52
N ASP A 184 -0.64 18.58 -27.74
CA ASP A 184 0.35 19.46 -27.11
C ASP A 184 0.21 19.50 -25.58
N ALA A 185 -1.02 19.45 -25.05
CA ALA A 185 -1.26 19.35 -23.62
C ALA A 185 -0.73 18.03 -23.04
N GLU A 186 -0.95 16.92 -23.73
CA GLU A 186 -0.42 15.61 -23.31
C GLU A 186 1.11 15.54 -23.40
N LEU A 187 1.73 16.16 -24.42
CA LEU A 187 3.19 16.25 -24.51
C LEU A 187 3.79 17.02 -23.32
N ARG A 188 3.23 18.17 -22.95
CA ARG A 188 3.65 18.92 -21.75
C ARG A 188 3.45 18.11 -20.47
N HIS A 189 2.41 17.28 -20.41
CA HIS A 189 2.16 16.39 -19.28
C HIS A 189 3.22 15.29 -19.18
N VAL A 190 3.65 14.69 -20.31
CA VAL A 190 4.78 13.75 -20.34
C VAL A 190 6.04 14.42 -19.79
N GLU A 191 6.35 15.64 -20.21
CA GLU A 191 7.55 16.34 -19.78
C GLU A 191 7.55 16.66 -18.29
N THR A 192 6.41 17.15 -17.78
CA THR A 192 6.21 17.39 -16.35
C THR A 192 6.41 16.11 -15.54
N LEU A 193 5.75 15.02 -15.94
CA LEU A 193 5.86 13.74 -15.23
C LEU A 193 7.27 13.15 -15.31
N LYS A 194 8.00 13.33 -16.42
CA LYS A 194 9.41 12.93 -16.53
C LYS A 194 10.28 13.66 -15.52
N GLY A 195 10.08 14.97 -15.35
CA GLY A 195 10.79 15.78 -14.35
C GLY A 195 10.52 15.28 -12.93
N LEU A 196 9.24 15.15 -12.57
CA LEU A 196 8.82 14.67 -11.24
C LEU A 196 9.34 13.26 -10.94
N ILE A 197 9.27 12.35 -11.92
CA ILE A 197 9.80 10.99 -11.77
C ILE A 197 11.30 11.04 -11.46
N LYS A 198 12.07 11.85 -12.20
CA LYS A 198 13.52 11.97 -11.99
C LYS A 198 13.85 12.52 -10.60
N GLU A 199 13.11 13.50 -10.11
CA GLU A 199 13.28 14.05 -8.75
C GLU A 199 13.01 12.99 -7.69
N VAL A 200 11.91 12.24 -7.83
CA VAL A 200 11.54 11.17 -6.90
C VAL A 200 12.54 10.02 -6.96
N GLU A 201 13.03 9.64 -8.15
CA GLU A 201 14.08 8.64 -8.31
C GLU A 201 15.37 9.04 -7.60
N ALA A 202 15.81 10.30 -7.73
CA ALA A 202 16.98 10.81 -7.03
C ALA A 202 16.79 10.75 -5.51
N ARG A 203 15.59 11.07 -5.01
CA ARG A 203 15.28 10.95 -3.58
C ARG A 203 15.30 9.50 -3.12
N ILE A 204 14.68 8.59 -3.85
CA ILE A 204 14.67 7.15 -3.54
C ILE A 204 16.11 6.61 -3.53
N ALA A 205 16.95 6.99 -4.50
CA ALA A 205 18.35 6.56 -4.55
C ALA A 205 19.12 7.03 -3.30
N LYS A 206 18.91 8.28 -2.87
CA LYS A 206 19.51 8.81 -1.63
C LYS A 206 19.09 8.00 -0.41
N GLU A 207 17.79 7.77 -0.21
CA GLU A 207 17.28 6.97 0.93
C GLU A 207 17.76 5.52 0.89
N SER A 208 17.97 4.98 -0.31
CA SER A 208 18.45 3.60 -0.52
C SER A 208 19.92 3.43 -0.15
N ALA A 209 20.75 4.44 -0.41
CA ALA A 209 22.20 4.37 -0.19
C ALA A 209 22.57 4.19 1.30
N GLU A 210 21.74 4.68 2.20
CA GLU A 210 21.95 4.60 3.65
C GLU A 210 21.46 3.28 4.27
N SER A 211 20.72 2.46 3.52
CA SER A 211 20.08 1.25 4.06
C SER A 211 20.86 -0.02 3.72
N GLU A 212 21.36 -0.71 4.74
CA GLU A 212 22.07 -1.98 4.58
C GLU A 212 21.16 -3.08 4.01
N ASP A 213 19.91 -3.17 4.49
CA ASP A 213 18.91 -4.09 3.95
C ASP A 213 18.68 -3.88 2.44
N VAL A 214 18.69 -2.62 2.00
CA VAL A 214 18.53 -2.29 0.58
C VAL A 214 19.75 -2.74 -0.22
N LYS A 215 20.97 -2.51 0.28
CA LYS A 215 22.21 -2.98 -0.36
C LYS A 215 22.24 -4.51 -0.49
N LEU A 216 21.88 -5.23 0.57
CA LEU A 216 21.78 -6.69 0.56
C LEU A 216 20.78 -7.19 -0.48
N LEU A 217 19.59 -6.59 -0.54
CA LEU A 217 18.56 -6.96 -1.52
C LEU A 217 18.99 -6.65 -2.96
N MET A 218 19.73 -5.56 -3.19
CA MET A 218 20.27 -5.22 -4.51
C MET A 218 21.35 -6.20 -5.00
N GLY A 219 21.92 -7.02 -4.12
CA GLY A 219 22.78 -8.13 -4.50
C GLY A 219 22.04 -9.27 -5.21
N ILE A 220 20.71 -9.29 -5.17
CA ILE A 220 19.89 -10.27 -5.88
C ILE A 220 19.72 -9.82 -7.34
N PRO A 221 20.06 -10.65 -8.34
CA PRO A 221 19.87 -10.32 -9.74
C PRO A 221 18.44 -9.85 -10.04
N GLY A 222 18.34 -8.76 -10.80
CA GLY A 222 17.07 -8.12 -11.16
C GLY A 222 16.45 -7.21 -10.09
N VAL A 223 16.97 -7.18 -8.86
CA VAL A 223 16.48 -6.27 -7.81
C VAL A 223 17.26 -4.95 -7.85
N ASN A 224 16.59 -3.88 -8.29
CA ASN A 224 17.16 -2.53 -8.24
C ASN A 224 16.83 -1.80 -6.92
N TYR A 225 17.46 -0.64 -6.71
CA TYR A 225 17.27 0.19 -5.50
C TYR A 225 15.79 0.48 -5.21
N TYR A 226 14.99 0.75 -6.23
CA TYR A 226 13.56 1.00 -6.10
C TYR A 226 12.81 -0.25 -5.60
N THR A 227 13.08 -1.42 -6.18
CA THR A 227 12.44 -2.69 -5.78
C THR A 227 12.85 -3.08 -4.38
N ALA A 228 14.13 -2.91 -4.03
CA ALA A 228 14.65 -3.13 -2.69
C ALA A 228 13.99 -2.20 -1.66
N LEU A 229 13.94 -0.89 -1.91
CA LEU A 229 13.30 0.06 -1.01
C LEU A 229 11.78 -0.18 -0.87
N LEU A 230 11.11 -0.62 -1.95
CA LEU A 230 9.71 -1.05 -1.88
C LEU A 230 9.54 -2.25 -0.93
N LEU A 231 10.43 -3.24 -1.02
CA LEU A 231 10.39 -4.42 -0.17
C LEU A 231 10.66 -4.07 1.28
N THR A 232 11.79 -3.42 1.59
CA THR A 232 12.18 -3.06 2.96
C THR A 232 11.13 -2.14 3.58
N SER A 233 10.68 -1.11 2.86
CA SER A 233 9.64 -0.22 3.38
C SER A 233 8.35 -1.00 3.63
N LYS A 234 7.87 -1.85 2.71
CA LYS A 234 6.59 -2.55 2.85
C LYS A 234 6.60 -3.66 3.90
N ILE A 235 7.73 -4.34 4.07
CA ILE A 235 7.91 -5.40 5.07
C ILE A 235 8.10 -4.77 6.46
N GLY A 236 8.93 -3.72 6.53
CA GLY A 236 9.43 -3.17 7.79
C GLY A 236 10.44 -4.14 8.39
N ASP A 237 10.25 -4.47 9.66
CA ASP A 237 11.06 -5.46 10.34
C ASP A 237 10.81 -6.89 9.81
N PHE A 238 11.88 -7.50 9.27
CA PHE A 238 11.89 -8.87 8.73
C PHE A 238 11.81 -9.95 9.82
N SER A 239 12.26 -9.67 11.05
CA SER A 239 12.27 -10.65 12.16
C SER A 239 10.86 -11.05 12.61
N ARG A 240 9.85 -10.27 12.24
CA ARG A 240 8.42 -10.55 12.46
C ARG A 240 7.92 -11.79 11.73
N PHE A 241 8.71 -12.35 10.81
CA PHE A 241 8.39 -13.58 10.11
C PHE A 241 9.26 -14.72 10.63
N SER A 242 8.64 -15.75 11.21
CA SER A 242 9.35 -16.91 11.73
C SER A 242 10.04 -17.78 10.66
N SER A 243 9.73 -17.55 9.38
CA SER A 243 10.40 -18.18 8.24
C SER A 243 10.14 -17.43 6.95
N ALA A 244 10.99 -17.65 5.94
CA ALA A 244 10.80 -17.13 4.58
C ALA A 244 9.44 -17.54 3.99
N ASN A 245 8.96 -18.75 4.25
CA ASN A 245 7.65 -19.23 3.79
C ASN A 245 6.50 -18.39 4.34
N LYS A 246 6.59 -17.92 5.59
CA LYS A 246 5.58 -17.01 6.16
C LYS A 246 5.60 -15.64 5.48
N LEU A 247 6.77 -15.13 5.11
CA LEU A 247 6.89 -13.92 4.32
C LEU A 247 6.28 -14.08 2.92
N VAL A 248 6.60 -15.18 2.21
CA VAL A 248 6.02 -15.50 0.89
C VAL A 248 4.49 -15.61 0.95
N SER A 249 3.96 -16.27 1.99
CA SER A 249 2.52 -16.35 2.23
C SER A 249 1.91 -14.98 2.50
N TRP A 250 2.57 -14.13 3.29
CA TRP A 250 2.11 -12.77 3.60
C TRP A 250 2.12 -11.84 2.39
N LEU A 251 3.09 -12.00 1.50
CA LEU A 251 3.14 -11.34 0.18
C LEU A 251 2.06 -11.84 -0.78
N GLY A 252 1.37 -12.93 -0.43
CA GLY A 252 0.33 -13.55 -1.24
C GLY A 252 0.86 -14.24 -2.49
N LEU A 253 2.12 -14.68 -2.43
CA LEU A 253 2.82 -15.42 -3.49
C LEU A 253 2.71 -16.93 -3.32
N ALA A 254 2.34 -17.40 -2.12
CA ALA A 254 2.07 -18.82 -1.88
C ALA A 254 0.82 -19.28 -2.66
N PRO A 255 0.82 -20.51 -3.21
CA PRO A 255 -0.38 -21.11 -3.80
C PRO A 255 -1.46 -21.34 -2.74
N ARG A 256 -2.73 -21.32 -3.15
CA ARG A 256 -3.83 -21.79 -2.30
C ARG A 256 -3.71 -23.30 -2.13
N VAL A 257 -3.82 -23.78 -0.90
CA VAL A 257 -3.82 -25.21 -0.61
C VAL A 257 -5.25 -25.63 -0.26
N HIS A 258 -5.77 -26.60 -1.02
CA HIS A 258 -6.97 -27.34 -0.66
C HIS A 258 -6.53 -28.71 -0.17
N GLN A 259 -6.76 -28.97 1.11
CA GLN A 259 -6.40 -30.23 1.74
C GLN A 259 -7.66 -30.94 2.23
N SER A 260 -7.88 -32.15 1.73
CA SER A 260 -8.78 -33.15 2.32
C SER A 260 -7.96 -34.27 2.94
N VAL A 261 -8.61 -35.21 3.64
CA VAL A 261 -7.95 -36.28 4.41
C VAL A 261 -6.88 -37.03 3.59
N ASN A 262 -7.10 -37.24 2.29
CA ASN A 262 -6.20 -38.02 1.42
C ASN A 262 -5.66 -37.25 0.21
N THR A 263 -5.88 -35.94 0.09
CA THR A 263 -5.49 -35.20 -1.13
C THR A 263 -5.11 -33.77 -0.81
N ILE A 264 -3.94 -33.35 -1.32
CA ILE A 264 -3.47 -31.97 -1.29
C ILE A 264 -3.47 -31.46 -2.72
N TYR A 265 -4.25 -30.43 -2.99
CA TYR A 265 -4.29 -29.74 -4.27
C TYR A 265 -3.80 -28.30 -4.11
N ASN A 266 -2.79 -27.93 -4.91
CA ASN A 266 -2.24 -26.58 -4.94
C ASN A 266 -2.85 -25.80 -6.12
N GLY A 267 -3.62 -24.77 -5.80
CA GLY A 267 -4.23 -23.86 -6.77
C GLY A 267 -3.36 -22.63 -7.06
N ARG A 268 -4.00 -21.59 -7.63
CA ARG A 268 -3.35 -20.30 -7.94
C ARG A 268 -2.87 -19.57 -6.67
N ILE A 269 -1.97 -18.61 -6.83
CA ILE A 269 -1.50 -17.73 -5.75
C ILE A 269 -2.68 -17.03 -5.06
N THR A 270 -2.56 -16.77 -3.75
CA THR A 270 -3.67 -16.18 -2.96
C THR A 270 -4.00 -14.74 -3.36
N LYS A 271 -2.99 -13.96 -3.78
CA LYS A 271 -3.07 -12.51 -4.06
C LYS A 271 -3.47 -11.64 -2.85
N GLU A 272 -3.49 -12.19 -1.64
CA GLU A 272 -3.86 -11.50 -0.38
C GLU A 272 -2.87 -10.37 0.01
N GLY A 273 -1.62 -10.44 -0.46
CA GLY A 273 -0.58 -9.45 -0.20
C GLY A 273 -0.56 -8.28 -1.19
N SER A 274 0.44 -7.41 -1.05
CA SER A 274 0.51 -6.16 -1.82
C SER A 274 0.62 -6.40 -3.34
N PRO A 275 -0.32 -5.91 -4.16
CA PRO A 275 -0.22 -6.00 -5.61
C PRO A 275 1.03 -5.32 -6.19
N ARG A 276 1.49 -4.25 -5.52
CA ARG A 276 2.68 -3.48 -5.91
C ARG A 276 3.97 -4.27 -5.69
N VAL A 277 4.13 -4.87 -4.50
CA VAL A 277 5.30 -5.71 -4.21
C VAL A 277 5.34 -6.91 -5.15
N ARG A 278 4.20 -7.57 -5.34
CA ARG A 278 4.10 -8.70 -6.27
C ARG A 278 4.46 -8.31 -7.70
N TRP A 279 3.98 -7.16 -8.19
CA TRP A 279 4.39 -6.65 -9.50
C TRP A 279 5.90 -6.40 -9.57
N ALA A 280 6.49 -5.74 -8.57
CA ALA A 280 7.91 -5.43 -8.55
C ALA A 280 8.78 -6.70 -8.53
N LEU A 281 8.39 -7.72 -7.74
CA LEU A 281 9.07 -9.01 -7.72
C LEU A 281 8.97 -9.75 -9.07
N VAL A 282 7.84 -9.63 -9.78
CA VAL A 282 7.72 -10.17 -11.14
C VAL A 282 8.65 -9.44 -12.12
N GLN A 283 8.78 -8.12 -12.01
CA GLN A 283 9.73 -7.36 -12.84
C GLN A 283 11.18 -7.76 -12.52
N ALA A 284 11.51 -7.92 -11.23
CA ALA A 284 12.83 -8.36 -10.81
C ALA A 284 13.17 -9.75 -11.35
N ALA A 285 12.24 -10.71 -11.24
CA ALA A 285 12.43 -12.05 -11.77
C ALA A 285 12.64 -12.06 -13.30
N ARG A 286 11.87 -11.26 -14.06
CA ARG A 286 12.05 -11.12 -15.51
C ARG A 286 13.40 -10.51 -15.86
N SER A 287 13.81 -9.48 -15.13
CA SER A 287 15.12 -8.85 -15.31
C SER A 287 16.25 -9.84 -15.00
N ALA A 288 16.13 -10.63 -13.93
CA ALA A 288 17.08 -11.68 -13.61
C ALA A 288 17.21 -12.70 -14.74
N VAL A 289 16.11 -13.25 -15.25
CA VAL A 289 16.12 -14.18 -16.39
C VAL A 289 16.73 -13.55 -17.65
N GLN A 290 16.48 -12.26 -17.88
CA GLN A 290 17.02 -11.58 -19.05
C GLN A 290 18.54 -11.38 -18.95
N TRP A 291 19.06 -11.01 -17.79
CA TRP A 291 20.42 -10.48 -17.64
C TRP A 291 21.40 -11.38 -16.88
N ASP A 292 20.93 -12.42 -16.19
CA ASP A 292 21.75 -13.35 -15.43
C ASP A 292 21.72 -14.75 -16.04
N ASP A 293 22.89 -15.30 -16.36
CA ASP A 293 23.03 -16.57 -17.07
C ASP A 293 22.48 -17.76 -16.29
N HIS A 294 22.63 -17.76 -14.95
CA HIS A 294 22.12 -18.83 -14.10
C HIS A 294 20.60 -18.88 -14.16
N TYR A 295 19.94 -17.73 -14.00
CA TYR A 295 18.48 -17.66 -14.04
C TYR A 295 17.93 -17.92 -15.45
N ARG A 296 18.60 -17.42 -16.50
CA ARG A 296 18.20 -17.66 -17.90
C ARG A 296 18.22 -19.13 -18.29
N THR A 297 19.19 -19.89 -17.76
CA THR A 297 19.31 -21.32 -18.08
C THR A 297 18.25 -22.15 -17.35
N LYS A 298 17.82 -21.69 -16.17
CA LYS A 298 16.94 -22.45 -15.27
C LYS A 298 15.44 -22.25 -15.53
N TYR A 299 15.04 -21.09 -16.06
CA TYR A 299 13.64 -20.66 -16.23
C TYR A 299 13.37 -20.13 -17.63
#